data_AF-A0ABD2HMS9-F1
#
_entry.id   AF-A0ABD2HMS9-F1
#
_cell.length_a   1.000
_cell.length_b   1.000
_cell.length_c   1.000
_cell.angle_alpha   90.00
_cell.angle_beta   90.00
_cell.angle_gamma   90.00
#
_symmetry.space_group_name_H-M   'P 1'
#
loop_
_entity.id
_entity.type
_entity.pdbx_description
1 polymer ?
#
loop_
_entity_poly.entity_id
_entity_poly.type
_entity_poly.pdbx_seq_one_letter_code
_entity_poly.pdbx_strand_id
1 'polypeptide(L)'
;MNYVMKPNLLIPDEDIKLSQTRLFQMNYLIINQARLFPTKIVVNTNIMVADRSDLQVVNETILPGCKVSEGRVRQDRHGGHRSKPNRGVCRRTHPAQHLNEMSNIMPKWHIGMNIIAALDTNCGIGRSNALPWHLPEEYAHFVRVTTHTTDPRKRNAVLMGRKCWESIPIKFKPLKGRLNIVLSQTMASQISDQLIVTKHLDEVFAILNDEPFKDTVETIWNVGGHDIYALGLQHPSLHKVVLTRLDKAFDCDVHFPTVDWAQFERNDDFNGPEEVHEERGVTWHVTSYTRKKGETKQAEEKP
;
A
#
# COMPACT_ATOMS: atom_id res chain seq x y z
N MET A 1 -40.70 28.40 23.62
CA MET A 1 -39.67 28.90 22.69
C MET A 1 -38.32 28.43 23.21
N ASN A 2 -37.70 27.52 22.48
CA ASN A 2 -36.27 27.15 22.43
C ASN A 2 -35.52 26.56 23.64
N TYR A 3 -35.30 25.25 23.49
CA TYR A 3 -34.15 24.38 23.77
C TYR A 3 -33.66 24.09 25.20
N VAL A 4 -33.59 22.77 25.40
CA VAL A 4 -33.16 21.95 26.53
C VAL A 4 -31.66 21.68 26.42
N MET A 5 -30.94 21.71 27.54
CA MET A 5 -29.63 21.07 27.70
C MET A 5 -29.67 20.19 28.95
N LYS A 6 -29.53 18.87 28.76
CA LYS A 6 -29.31 17.85 29.79
C LYS A 6 -28.69 16.59 29.13
N PRO A 7 -28.05 15.68 29.89
CA PRO A 7 -26.60 15.49 29.82
C PRO A 7 -26.14 14.02 29.64
N ASN A 8 -24.80 13.84 29.68
CA ASN A 8 -24.01 12.64 30.00
C ASN A 8 -23.63 11.65 28.88
N LEU A 9 -22.32 11.43 28.73
CA LEU A 9 -21.73 10.09 28.88
C LEU A 9 -20.26 10.23 29.32
N LEU A 10 -19.97 9.79 30.55
CA LEU A 10 -18.61 9.61 31.09
C LEU A 10 -18.02 8.34 30.46
N ILE A 11 -16.84 8.45 29.85
CA ILE A 11 -16.04 7.33 29.34
C ILE A 11 -15.05 6.93 30.46
N PRO A 12 -14.88 5.63 30.77
CA PRO A 12 -13.94 5.19 31.81
C PRO A 12 -12.47 5.48 31.45
N ASP A 13 -11.68 5.82 32.47
CA ASP A 13 -10.28 6.28 32.39
C ASP A 13 -9.29 5.27 31.75
N GLU A 14 -9.71 4.01 31.52
CA GLU A 14 -8.88 2.98 30.89
C GLU A 14 -8.73 3.16 29.36
N ASP A 15 -9.70 3.82 28.68
CA ASP A 15 -9.65 4.05 27.23
C ASP A 15 -8.74 5.23 26.83
N ILE A 16 -8.48 6.16 27.76
CA ILE A 16 -7.56 7.29 27.54
C ILE A 16 -6.10 6.82 27.61
N LYS A 17 -5.79 5.85 28.48
CA LYS A 17 -4.44 5.27 28.56
C LYS A 17 -4.09 4.41 27.33
N LEU A 18 -5.05 3.66 26.76
CA LEU A 18 -4.80 2.88 25.55
C LEU A 18 -4.57 3.76 24.31
N SER A 19 -5.29 4.88 24.18
CA SER A 19 -5.13 5.81 23.04
C SER A 19 -3.83 6.62 23.12
N GLN A 20 -3.41 7.04 24.33
CA GLN A 20 -2.13 7.73 24.52
C GLN A 20 -0.93 6.79 24.33
N THR A 21 -1.01 5.54 24.75
CA THR A 21 0.06 4.54 24.55
C THR A 21 0.22 4.16 23.07
N ARG A 22 -0.88 4.09 22.31
CA ARG A 22 -0.84 3.82 20.86
C ARG A 22 -0.27 5.00 20.05
N LEU A 23 -0.60 6.24 20.41
CA LEU A 23 0.02 7.43 19.80
C LEU A 23 1.52 7.52 20.13
N PHE A 24 1.92 7.11 21.34
CA PHE A 24 3.33 7.06 21.73
C PHE A 24 4.11 6.00 20.95
N GLN A 25 3.54 4.81 20.72
CA GLN A 25 4.16 3.75 19.92
C GLN A 25 4.22 4.08 18.42
N MET A 26 3.21 4.74 17.87
CA MET A 26 3.24 5.25 16.48
C MET A 26 4.31 6.34 16.30
N ASN A 27 4.41 7.29 17.24
CA ASN A 27 5.47 8.29 17.22
C ASN A 27 6.87 7.67 17.43
N TYR A 28 7.01 6.63 18.26
CA TYR A 28 8.27 5.92 18.46
C TYR A 28 8.74 5.16 17.20
N LEU A 29 7.81 4.63 16.40
CA LEU A 29 8.13 4.02 15.10
C LEU A 29 8.57 5.06 14.07
N ILE A 30 7.87 6.19 13.97
CA ILE A 30 8.21 7.28 13.03
C ILE A 30 9.57 7.90 13.39
N ILE A 31 9.83 8.14 14.68
CA ILE A 31 11.11 8.69 15.17
C ILE A 31 12.27 7.69 14.95
N ASN A 32 12.06 6.39 15.12
CA ASN A 32 13.11 5.40 14.86
C ASN A 32 13.31 5.12 13.36
N GLN A 33 12.31 5.30 12.51
CA GLN A 33 12.52 5.30 11.06
C GLN A 33 13.35 6.50 10.58
N ALA A 34 13.22 7.66 11.23
CA ALA A 34 14.08 8.82 10.97
C ALA A 34 15.56 8.61 11.40
N ARG A 35 15.85 7.67 12.32
CA ARG A 35 17.22 7.30 12.70
C ARG A 35 17.92 6.39 11.68
N LEU A 36 17.17 5.70 10.83
CA LEU A 36 17.71 4.75 9.84
C LEU A 36 18.01 5.39 8.47
N PHE A 37 17.60 6.65 8.25
CA PHE A 37 17.82 7.37 6.99
C PHE A 37 18.24 8.83 7.25
N PRO A 38 19.54 9.19 7.13
CA PRO A 38 19.98 10.57 7.21
C PRO A 38 19.80 11.26 5.84
N THR A 39 18.55 11.36 5.36
CA THR A 39 18.22 12.20 4.19
C THR A 39 16.96 12.99 4.47
N LYS A 40 17.16 14.32 4.59
CA LYS A 40 16.19 15.41 4.81
C LYS A 40 14.74 15.07 4.45
N ILE A 41 13.94 14.70 5.45
CA ILE A 41 12.48 14.87 5.39
C ILE A 41 12.17 16.19 6.08
N VAL A 42 11.78 17.19 5.30
CA VAL A 42 11.17 18.42 5.84
C VAL A 42 9.74 18.05 6.22
N VAL A 43 9.52 17.73 7.49
CA VAL A 43 8.17 17.56 8.04
C VAL A 43 7.68 18.94 8.44
N ASN A 44 6.83 19.54 7.61
CA ASN A 44 6.21 20.82 7.92
C ASN A 44 4.96 20.58 8.78
N THR A 45 5.17 20.33 10.07
CA THR A 45 4.09 20.24 11.06
C THR A 45 4.20 21.42 12.02
N ASN A 46 3.38 22.45 11.79
CA ASN A 46 3.07 23.44 12.81
C ASN A 46 2.23 22.77 13.89
N ILE A 47 2.89 22.25 14.93
CA ILE A 47 2.23 21.94 16.20
C ILE A 47 3.04 22.65 17.28
N MET A 48 2.54 23.83 17.67
CA MET A 48 2.98 24.56 18.85
C MET A 48 2.59 23.74 20.09
N VAL A 49 3.56 23.15 20.76
CA VAL A 49 3.44 22.82 22.18
C VAL A 49 4.45 23.70 22.91
N ALA A 50 3.94 24.73 23.56
CA ALA A 50 4.72 25.60 24.41
C ALA A 50 4.85 24.96 25.79
N ASP A 51 6.08 24.75 26.25
CA ASP A 51 6.43 24.92 27.65
C ASP A 51 7.86 25.48 27.78
N ARG A 52 8.02 26.39 28.74
CA ARG A 52 9.14 27.30 28.95
C ARG A 52 10.29 26.63 29.71
N SER A 53 11.46 26.51 29.08
CA SER A 53 12.77 27.02 29.58
C SER A 53 13.88 26.56 28.61
N ASP A 54 14.74 27.52 28.24
CA ASP A 54 16.00 27.35 27.51
C ASP A 54 15.95 27.02 26.01
N LEU A 55 15.54 28.04 25.24
CA LEU A 55 15.95 28.23 23.85
C LEU A 55 17.41 28.73 23.80
N GLN A 56 18.32 27.91 23.29
CA GLN A 56 19.47 28.40 22.52
C GLN A 56 19.44 27.77 21.13
N VAL A 57 19.22 28.62 20.13
CA VAL A 57 19.33 28.27 18.71
C VAL A 57 20.81 28.22 18.36
N VAL A 58 21.33 27.05 18.00
CA VAL A 58 22.64 26.90 17.36
C VAL A 58 22.42 26.27 15.99
N ASN A 59 22.52 27.08 14.94
CA ASN A 59 22.47 26.62 13.55
C ASN A 59 23.90 26.25 13.11
N GLU A 60 24.26 24.97 13.16
CA GLU A 60 25.40 24.45 12.38
C GLU A 60 25.05 23.08 11.77
N THR A 61 25.19 23.00 10.45
CA THR A 61 24.95 21.78 9.66
C THR A 61 26.23 20.97 9.58
N ILE A 62 26.28 19.79 10.19
CA ILE A 62 27.38 18.82 10.03
C ILE A 62 26.86 17.59 9.29
N LEU A 63 27.49 17.26 8.16
CA LEU A 63 27.21 16.05 7.36
C LEU A 63 27.94 14.83 7.96
N PRO A 64 27.36 13.61 7.93
CA PRO A 64 28.02 12.43 8.44
C PRO A 64 29.11 11.94 7.47
N GLY A 65 30.36 11.82 7.96
CA GLY A 65 31.49 11.25 7.20
C GLY A 65 32.82 11.98 7.33
N CYS A 66 32.87 13.18 7.92
CA CYS A 66 34.14 13.86 8.21
C CYS A 66 34.73 13.38 9.54
N LYS A 67 35.88 12.69 9.50
CA LYS A 67 36.74 12.60 10.68
C LYS A 67 37.29 14.00 10.97
N VAL A 68 36.89 14.58 12.08
CA VAL A 68 37.52 15.78 12.63
C VAL A 68 38.89 15.34 13.16
N SER A 69 39.96 15.70 12.47
CA SER A 69 41.29 15.67 13.09
C SER A 69 41.35 16.81 14.10
N GLU A 70 41.61 16.50 15.38
CA GLU A 70 41.87 17.49 16.42
C GLU A 70 43.08 18.36 16.03
N GLY A 71 42.79 19.55 15.49
CA GLY A 71 43.79 20.56 15.21
C GLY A 71 44.16 21.29 16.49
N ARG A 72 45.28 20.90 17.10
CA ARG A 72 45.90 21.63 18.21
C ARG A 72 46.23 23.04 17.71
N VAL A 73 45.62 24.08 18.29
CA VAL A 73 45.85 25.48 17.92
C VAL A 73 47.30 25.85 18.23
N ARG A 74 48.12 26.05 17.20
CA ARG A 74 49.36 26.83 17.26
C ARG A 74 49.10 28.16 16.58
N GLN A 75 49.34 29.24 17.32
CA GLN A 75 49.45 30.58 16.75
C GLN A 75 50.72 30.62 15.91
N ASP A 76 50.60 30.90 14.62
CA ASP A 76 51.77 31.23 13.79
C ASP A 76 51.58 32.60 13.13
N ARG A 77 52.57 33.47 13.37
CA ARG A 77 52.80 34.70 12.62
C ARG A 77 53.41 34.32 11.26
N HIS A 78 52.87 34.91 10.20
CA HIS A 78 53.49 35.22 8.90
C HIS A 78 54.18 34.08 8.11
N GLY A 79 53.73 33.88 6.87
CA GLY A 79 54.53 33.22 5.82
C GLY A 79 53.71 32.34 4.89
N GLY A 80 53.57 32.73 3.62
CA GLY A 80 52.73 32.03 2.66
C GLY A 80 53.32 30.74 2.09
N HIS A 81 52.43 29.81 1.71
CA HIS A 81 52.67 28.81 0.68
C HIS A 81 51.32 28.34 0.10
N ARG A 82 51.18 28.38 -1.25
CA ARG A 82 50.04 27.82 -1.98
C ARG A 82 50.19 26.29 -2.06
N SER A 83 49.24 25.54 -1.51
CA SER A 83 49.04 24.12 -1.79
C SER A 83 47.78 23.93 -2.64
N LYS A 84 47.86 23.08 -3.68
CA LYS A 84 46.74 22.75 -4.58
C LYS A 84 45.73 21.86 -3.85
N PRO A 85 44.41 22.01 -4.07
CA PRO A 85 43.42 21.11 -3.47
C PRO A 85 43.42 19.76 -4.18
N ASN A 86 43.40 18.70 -3.38
CA ASN A 86 43.30 17.31 -3.81
C ASN A 86 41.90 17.06 -4.39
N ARG A 87 41.81 16.59 -5.64
CA ARG A 87 40.52 16.17 -6.24
C ARG A 87 40.14 14.81 -5.68
N GLY A 88 39.23 14.78 -4.71
CA GLY A 88 38.54 13.56 -4.32
C GLY A 88 37.64 13.07 -5.44
N VAL A 89 37.91 11.87 -5.97
CA VAL A 89 37.06 11.20 -6.96
C VAL A 89 35.84 10.65 -6.23
N CYS A 90 34.68 11.28 -6.41
CA CYS A 90 33.40 10.73 -5.99
C CYS A 90 32.99 9.62 -6.98
N ARG A 91 33.16 8.35 -6.60
CA ARG A 91 32.64 7.23 -7.38
C ARG A 91 31.11 7.26 -7.29
N ARG A 92 30.46 7.58 -8.40
CA ARG A 92 29.00 7.41 -8.55
C ARG A 92 28.71 5.91 -8.53
N THR A 93 28.04 5.43 -7.50
CA THR A 93 27.41 4.11 -7.54
C THR A 93 26.24 4.14 -8.52
N HIS A 94 26.09 3.08 -9.31
CA HIS A 94 25.06 2.98 -10.35
C HIS A 94 23.66 2.88 -9.70
N PRO A 95 22.61 3.50 -10.26
CA PRO A 95 21.24 3.48 -9.69
C PRO A 95 20.69 2.06 -9.45
N ALA A 96 21.15 1.09 -10.24
CA ALA A 96 20.71 -0.31 -10.14
C ALA A 96 21.17 -1.02 -8.85
N GLN A 97 22.30 -0.62 -8.25
CA GLN A 97 22.78 -1.22 -7.00
C GLN A 97 21.96 -0.77 -5.79
N HIS A 98 21.47 0.48 -5.81
CA HIS A 98 20.69 1.05 -4.70
C HIS A 98 19.31 0.39 -4.56
N LEU A 99 18.68 -0.01 -5.67
CA LEU A 99 17.40 -0.74 -5.66
C LEU A 99 17.52 -2.14 -5.05
N ASN A 100 18.67 -2.79 -5.23
CA ASN A 100 18.90 -4.15 -4.75
C ASN A 100 19.25 -4.20 -3.25
N GLU A 101 19.77 -3.11 -2.68
CA GLU A 101 20.00 -2.99 -1.24
C GLU A 101 18.72 -2.60 -0.47
N MET A 102 17.81 -1.85 -1.11
CA MET A 102 16.52 -1.45 -0.51
C MET A 102 15.52 -2.61 -0.39
N SER A 103 15.61 -3.64 -1.23
CA SER A 103 14.76 -4.83 -1.14
C SER A 103 15.01 -5.65 0.13
N ASN A 104 16.21 -5.57 0.71
CA ASN A 104 16.60 -6.23 1.96
C ASN A 104 16.22 -5.46 3.24
N ILE A 105 15.74 -4.21 3.10
CA ILE A 105 15.35 -3.34 4.24
C ILE A 105 13.82 -3.19 4.32
N MET A 106 13.08 -3.57 3.28
CA MET A 106 11.62 -3.55 3.34
C MET A 106 11.10 -4.65 4.28
N PRO A 107 10.14 -4.33 5.18
CA PRO A 107 9.54 -5.36 6.01
C PRO A 107 8.94 -6.42 5.10
N LYS A 108 9.34 -7.67 5.32
CA LYS A 108 8.74 -8.81 4.63
C LYS A 108 7.27 -8.87 5.05
N TRP A 109 6.38 -8.38 4.19
CA TRP A 109 4.94 -8.45 4.42
C TRP A 109 4.55 -9.93 4.56
N HIS A 110 3.88 -10.28 5.65
CA HIS A 110 3.42 -11.66 5.85
C HIS A 110 2.19 -11.95 4.97
N ILE A 111 1.46 -10.89 4.59
CA ILE A 111 0.27 -10.95 3.74
C ILE A 111 0.59 -10.60 2.28
N GLY A 112 0.03 -11.39 1.37
CA GLY A 112 0.10 -11.18 -0.07
C GLY A 112 -1.11 -10.46 -0.62
N MET A 113 -0.98 -9.91 -1.83
CA MET A 113 -2.07 -9.28 -2.57
C MET A 113 -2.31 -9.97 -3.91
N ASN A 114 -3.58 -10.08 -4.27
CA ASN A 114 -4.06 -10.52 -5.57
C ASN A 114 -4.97 -9.44 -6.16
N ILE A 115 -5.15 -9.45 -7.48
CA ILE A 115 -6.13 -8.63 -8.19
C ILE A 115 -7.22 -9.54 -8.75
N ILE A 116 -8.46 -9.09 -8.67
CA ILE A 116 -9.60 -9.70 -9.39
C ILE A 116 -10.37 -8.60 -10.13
N ALA A 117 -10.68 -8.81 -11.41
CA ALA A 117 -11.44 -7.85 -12.21
C ALA A 117 -12.25 -8.54 -13.31
N ALA A 118 -13.39 -7.94 -13.68
CA ALA A 118 -14.15 -8.31 -14.87
C ALA A 118 -13.97 -7.23 -15.95
N LEU A 119 -13.66 -7.67 -17.17
CA LEU A 119 -13.24 -6.84 -18.29
C LEU A 119 -14.06 -7.14 -19.52
N ASP A 120 -14.53 -6.11 -20.21
CA ASP A 120 -15.07 -6.26 -21.56
C ASP A 120 -13.96 -6.45 -22.63
N THR A 121 -14.34 -6.62 -23.89
CA THR A 121 -13.39 -6.82 -25.01
C THR A 121 -12.44 -5.63 -25.23
N ASN A 122 -12.77 -4.45 -24.72
CA ASN A 122 -11.99 -3.22 -24.81
C ASN A 122 -11.22 -2.93 -23.50
N CYS A 123 -11.17 -3.89 -22.57
CA CYS A 123 -10.62 -3.73 -21.21
C CYS A 123 -11.38 -2.72 -20.35
N GLY A 124 -12.64 -2.41 -20.67
CA GLY A 124 -13.55 -1.61 -19.87
C GLY A 124 -13.97 -2.33 -18.58
N ILE A 125 -14.03 -1.58 -17.47
CA ILE A 125 -14.38 -2.07 -16.12
C ILE A 125 -15.59 -1.38 -15.51
N GLY A 126 -16.08 -0.30 -16.11
CA GLY A 126 -17.12 0.52 -15.50
C GLY A 126 -17.61 1.62 -16.42
N ARG A 127 -18.85 2.04 -16.17
CA ARG A 127 -19.49 3.20 -16.79
C ARG A 127 -20.27 3.98 -15.75
N SER A 128 -20.12 5.30 -15.70
CA SER A 128 -20.92 6.17 -14.82
C SER A 128 -20.95 5.72 -13.35
N ASN A 129 -19.80 5.26 -12.84
CA ASN A 129 -19.65 4.71 -11.49
C ASN A 129 -20.53 3.49 -11.19
N ALA A 130 -20.76 2.63 -12.19
CA ALA A 130 -21.44 1.34 -12.05
C ALA A 130 -20.84 0.30 -13.00
N LEU A 131 -21.17 -0.97 -12.78
CA LEU A 131 -20.90 -2.03 -13.76
C LEU A 131 -21.92 -1.90 -14.91
N PRO A 132 -21.50 -1.86 -16.18
CA PRO A 132 -22.41 -1.71 -17.32
C PRO A 132 -23.10 -3.02 -17.71
N TRP A 133 -22.74 -4.13 -17.06
CA TRP A 133 -23.39 -5.44 -17.19
C TRP A 133 -24.02 -5.88 -15.87
N HIS A 134 -24.93 -6.84 -15.97
CA HIS A 134 -25.55 -7.49 -14.81
C HIS A 134 -25.53 -9.00 -15.00
N LEU A 135 -24.47 -9.63 -14.50
CA LEU A 135 -24.17 -11.06 -14.64
C LEU A 135 -24.06 -11.72 -13.25
N PRO A 136 -25.19 -12.15 -12.66
CA PRO A 136 -25.24 -12.84 -11.37
C PRO A 136 -24.26 -14.00 -11.18
N GLU A 137 -24.01 -14.82 -12.20
CA GLU A 137 -23.09 -15.97 -12.09
C GLU A 137 -21.64 -15.51 -12.01
N GLU A 138 -21.27 -14.50 -12.79
CA GLU A 138 -19.97 -13.83 -12.71
C GLU A 138 -19.77 -13.19 -11.33
N TYR A 139 -20.79 -12.50 -10.82
CA TYR A 139 -20.73 -11.93 -9.47
C TYR A 139 -20.62 -13.03 -8.40
N ALA A 140 -21.29 -14.18 -8.57
CA ALA A 140 -21.14 -15.33 -7.68
C ALA A 140 -19.72 -15.92 -7.73
N HIS A 141 -19.07 -15.90 -8.90
CA HIS A 141 -17.65 -16.21 -9.02
C HIS A 141 -16.79 -15.23 -8.24
N PHE A 142 -16.97 -13.92 -8.42
CA PHE A 142 -16.27 -12.88 -7.66
C PHE A 142 -16.41 -13.09 -6.15
N VAL A 143 -17.64 -13.33 -5.66
CA VAL A 143 -17.88 -13.61 -4.23
C VAL A 143 -17.11 -14.85 -3.80
N ARG A 144 -17.27 -15.97 -4.51
CA ARG A 144 -16.60 -17.24 -4.18
C ARG A 144 -15.09 -17.07 -4.05
N VAL A 145 -14.44 -16.48 -5.05
CA VAL A 145 -12.98 -16.28 -5.07
C VAL A 145 -12.53 -15.36 -3.93
N THR A 146 -13.22 -14.23 -3.74
CA THR A 146 -12.80 -13.26 -2.72
C THR A 146 -13.14 -13.68 -1.29
N THR A 147 -14.09 -14.59 -1.08
CA THR A 147 -14.38 -15.14 0.26
C THR A 147 -13.60 -16.40 0.60
N HIS A 148 -13.12 -17.14 -0.40
CA HIS A 148 -12.43 -18.41 -0.18
C HIS A 148 -11.11 -18.21 0.54
N THR A 149 -10.92 -18.93 1.64
CA THR A 149 -9.66 -19.02 2.41
C THR A 149 -9.22 -20.46 2.53
N THR A 150 -7.92 -20.65 2.68
CA THR A 150 -7.29 -21.94 2.98
C THR A 150 -7.48 -22.29 4.46
N ASP A 151 -7.30 -21.33 5.36
CA ASP A 151 -7.64 -21.47 6.77
C ASP A 151 -9.09 -21.01 7.03
N PRO A 152 -9.99 -21.91 7.47
CA PRO A 152 -11.40 -21.57 7.71
C PRO A 152 -11.60 -20.61 8.88
N ARG A 153 -10.58 -20.36 9.70
CA ARG A 153 -10.62 -19.39 10.81
C ARG A 153 -10.30 -17.97 10.35
N LYS A 154 -9.74 -17.82 9.15
CA LYS A 154 -9.38 -16.53 8.57
C LYS A 154 -10.47 -16.04 7.62
N ARG A 155 -10.39 -14.76 7.29
CA ARG A 155 -11.13 -14.14 6.18
C ARG A 155 -10.14 -13.47 5.23
N ASN A 156 -10.60 -13.15 4.02
CA ASN A 156 -9.84 -12.26 3.14
C ASN A 156 -10.20 -10.80 3.37
N ALA A 157 -9.33 -9.91 2.89
CA ALA A 157 -9.61 -8.49 2.74
C ALA A 157 -9.95 -8.15 1.28
N VAL A 158 -10.82 -7.15 1.07
CA VAL A 158 -11.10 -6.57 -0.24
C VAL A 158 -10.68 -5.10 -0.24
N LEU A 159 -9.70 -4.77 -1.08
CA LEU A 159 -9.13 -3.45 -1.25
C LEU A 159 -9.78 -2.75 -2.44
N MET A 160 -10.34 -1.57 -2.21
CA MET A 160 -10.98 -0.79 -3.27
C MET A 160 -10.79 0.71 -3.10
N GLY A 161 -11.08 1.45 -4.16
CA GLY A 161 -11.05 2.92 -4.15
C GLY A 161 -12.41 3.49 -3.76
N ARG A 162 -12.42 4.75 -3.33
CA ARG A 162 -13.65 5.45 -2.89
C ARG A 162 -14.81 5.38 -3.89
N LYS A 163 -14.56 5.57 -5.19
CA LYS A 163 -15.61 5.50 -6.23
C LYS A 163 -16.23 4.10 -6.36
N CYS A 164 -15.39 3.06 -6.34
CA CYS A 164 -15.82 1.66 -6.33
C CYS A 164 -16.61 1.33 -5.05
N TRP A 165 -16.16 1.82 -3.90
CA TRP A 165 -16.93 1.71 -2.66
C TRP A 165 -18.29 2.38 -2.80
N GLU A 166 -18.37 3.59 -3.37
CA GLU A 166 -19.61 4.34 -3.58
C GLU A 166 -20.59 3.63 -4.52
N SER A 167 -20.11 2.94 -5.56
CA SER A 167 -20.93 2.25 -6.56
C SER A 167 -21.67 1.01 -6.04
N ILE A 168 -21.19 0.40 -4.96
CA ILE A 168 -21.85 -0.78 -4.38
C ILE A 168 -23.22 -0.35 -3.80
N PRO A 169 -24.32 -1.10 -3.99
CA PRO A 169 -25.59 -0.78 -3.34
C PRO A 169 -25.49 -0.86 -1.81
N ILE A 170 -26.17 0.06 -1.09
CA ILE A 170 -26.10 0.16 0.39
C ILE A 170 -26.39 -1.18 1.08
N LYS A 171 -27.36 -1.95 0.59
CA LYS A 171 -27.74 -3.27 1.14
C LYS A 171 -26.61 -4.32 1.10
N PHE A 172 -25.58 -4.10 0.29
CA PHE A 172 -24.43 -4.99 0.13
C PHE A 172 -23.15 -4.43 0.77
N LYS A 173 -23.18 -3.22 1.33
CA LYS A 173 -22.05 -2.66 2.09
C LYS A 173 -22.20 -2.98 3.58
N PRO A 174 -21.10 -3.33 4.28
CA PRO A 174 -19.84 -3.84 3.73
C PRO A 174 -20.02 -5.21 3.05
N LEU A 175 -19.11 -5.59 2.15
CA LEU A 175 -19.13 -6.90 1.52
C LEU A 175 -18.94 -8.00 2.57
N LYS A 176 -20.00 -8.77 2.82
CA LYS A 176 -20.05 -9.79 3.88
C LYS A 176 -18.94 -10.85 3.73
N GLY A 177 -18.48 -11.36 4.87
CA GLY A 177 -17.46 -12.42 4.96
C GLY A 177 -16.02 -11.95 4.68
N ARG A 178 -15.79 -10.65 4.50
CA ARG A 178 -14.50 -10.06 4.14
C ARG A 178 -14.26 -8.78 4.93
N LEU A 179 -12.99 -8.47 5.19
CA LEU A 179 -12.59 -7.15 5.68
C LEU A 179 -12.60 -6.15 4.51
N ASN A 180 -13.40 -5.09 4.60
CA ASN A 180 -13.47 -4.11 3.52
C ASN A 180 -12.45 -3.01 3.75
N ILE A 181 -11.69 -2.65 2.72
CA ILE A 181 -10.63 -1.64 2.80
C ILE A 181 -10.84 -0.63 1.69
N VAL A 182 -10.99 0.64 2.05
CA VAL A 182 -11.22 1.73 1.10
C VAL A 182 -10.06 2.72 1.14
N LEU A 183 -9.37 2.85 0.01
CA LEU A 183 -8.41 3.94 -0.20
C LEU A 183 -9.13 5.20 -0.62
N SER A 184 -8.99 6.25 0.19
CA SER A 184 -9.69 7.52 -0.01
C SER A 184 -8.94 8.70 0.58
N GLN A 185 -8.81 9.77 -0.21
CA GLN A 185 -8.27 11.05 0.26
C GLN A 185 -9.34 11.93 0.94
N THR A 186 -10.62 11.62 0.75
CA THR A 186 -11.74 12.48 1.15
C THR A 186 -12.63 11.88 2.23
N MET A 187 -12.65 10.55 2.37
CA MET A 187 -13.38 9.91 3.46
C MET A 187 -12.59 10.03 4.77
N ALA A 188 -13.31 10.15 5.88
CA ALA A 188 -12.69 10.10 7.20
C ALA A 188 -12.04 8.74 7.42
N SER A 189 -10.79 8.75 7.89
CA SER A 189 -10.09 7.53 8.29
C SER A 189 -10.87 6.82 9.39
N GLN A 190 -10.97 5.50 9.28
CA GLN A 190 -11.61 4.65 10.29
C GLN A 190 -10.97 3.27 10.27
N ILE A 191 -10.97 2.61 11.42
CA ILE A 191 -10.55 1.21 11.55
C ILE A 191 -11.59 0.53 12.42
N SER A 192 -12.22 -0.50 11.88
CA SER A 192 -13.21 -1.34 12.56
C SER A 192 -13.03 -2.78 12.11
N ASP A 193 -13.74 -3.71 12.74
CA ASP A 193 -13.68 -5.11 12.34
C ASP A 193 -14.18 -5.36 10.90
N GLN A 194 -15.05 -4.51 10.35
CA GLN A 194 -15.63 -4.75 9.01
C GLN A 194 -15.10 -3.81 7.93
N LEU A 195 -14.60 -2.63 8.32
CA LEU A 195 -14.20 -1.57 7.40
C LEU A 195 -12.96 -0.84 7.90
N ILE A 196 -11.99 -0.68 7.00
CA ILE A 196 -10.82 0.19 7.14
C ILE A 196 -10.91 1.26 6.04
N VAL A 197 -10.71 2.51 6.42
CA VAL A 197 -10.52 3.62 5.47
C VAL A 197 -9.18 4.27 5.77
N THR A 198 -8.31 4.30 4.77
CA THR A 198 -6.98 4.92 4.84
C THR A 198 -6.66 5.62 3.51
N LYS A 199 -5.60 6.43 3.49
CA LYS A 199 -5.17 7.22 2.34
C LYS A 199 -4.16 6.49 1.46
N HIS A 200 -3.38 5.57 2.03
CA HIS A 200 -2.21 5.00 1.39
C HIS A 200 -2.20 3.48 1.47
N LEU A 201 -1.68 2.83 0.42
CA LEU A 201 -1.61 1.37 0.35
C LEU A 201 -0.64 0.80 1.40
N ASP A 202 0.47 1.47 1.68
CA ASP A 202 1.45 1.01 2.68
C ASP A 202 0.86 0.95 4.09
N GLU A 203 -0.05 1.88 4.42
CA GLU A 203 -0.79 1.85 5.69
C GLU A 203 -1.68 0.60 5.80
N VAL A 204 -2.27 0.14 4.69
CA VAL A 204 -3.05 -1.11 4.67
C VAL A 204 -2.18 -2.28 5.09
N PHE A 205 -1.01 -2.41 4.46
CA PHE A 205 -0.09 -3.49 4.80
C PHE A 205 0.45 -3.39 6.23
N ALA A 206 0.69 -2.19 6.74
CA ALA A 206 1.07 -1.98 8.14
C ALA A 206 -0.04 -2.43 9.11
N ILE A 207 -1.29 -2.04 8.87
CA ILE A 207 -2.44 -2.41 9.70
C ILE A 207 -2.68 -3.93 9.67
N LEU A 208 -2.60 -4.55 8.48
CA LEU A 208 -2.85 -5.98 8.33
C LEU A 208 -1.71 -6.87 8.85
N ASN A 209 -0.53 -6.30 9.11
CA ASN A 209 0.58 -7.00 9.75
C ASN A 209 0.57 -6.89 11.28
N ASP A 210 -0.39 -6.16 11.85
CA ASP A 210 -0.51 -5.93 13.30
C ASP A 210 -1.82 -6.50 13.86
N GLU A 211 -1.91 -6.64 15.17
CA GLU A 211 -3.11 -7.08 15.86
C GLU A 211 -4.26 -6.06 15.71
N PRO A 212 -5.51 -6.51 15.52
CA PRO A 212 -5.98 -7.91 15.56
C PRO A 212 -6.00 -8.61 14.18
N PHE A 213 -5.44 -8.00 13.14
CA PHE A 213 -5.64 -8.45 11.75
C PHE A 213 -4.59 -9.47 11.28
N LYS A 214 -3.39 -9.41 11.85
CA LYS A 214 -2.23 -10.23 11.47
C LYS A 214 -2.55 -11.71 11.29
N ASP A 215 -3.28 -12.30 12.23
CA ASP A 215 -3.61 -13.73 12.21
C ASP A 215 -5.04 -14.04 11.77
N THR A 216 -5.83 -13.01 11.43
CA THR A 216 -7.24 -13.17 11.01
C THR A 216 -7.48 -12.90 9.53
N VAL A 217 -6.54 -12.23 8.84
CA VAL A 217 -6.62 -11.94 7.41
C VAL A 217 -5.64 -12.80 6.61
N GLU A 218 -6.13 -13.55 5.62
CA GLU A 218 -5.29 -14.45 4.81
C GLU A 218 -4.68 -13.77 3.57
N THR A 219 -5.49 -13.07 2.78
CA THR A 219 -5.05 -12.44 1.52
C THR A 219 -5.80 -11.14 1.26
N ILE A 220 -5.13 -10.18 0.61
CA ILE A 220 -5.75 -8.96 0.09
C ILE A 220 -6.20 -9.21 -1.36
N TRP A 221 -7.48 -9.03 -1.64
CA TRP A 221 -8.02 -8.95 -3.00
C TRP A 221 -8.25 -7.49 -3.38
N ASN A 222 -7.43 -6.98 -4.28
CA ASN A 222 -7.67 -5.69 -4.92
C ASN A 222 -8.78 -5.83 -5.96
N VAL A 223 -9.88 -5.12 -5.72
CA VAL A 223 -11.11 -5.15 -6.53
C VAL A 223 -11.36 -3.81 -7.24
N GLY A 224 -10.33 -2.96 -7.32
CA GLY A 224 -10.31 -1.76 -8.15
C GLY A 224 -10.83 -0.48 -7.49
N GLY A 225 -11.14 0.58 -8.22
CA GLY A 225 -11.08 0.73 -9.68
C GLY A 225 -9.69 1.02 -10.23
N HIS A 226 -9.63 1.70 -11.39
CA HIS A 226 -8.41 1.93 -12.18
C HIS A 226 -7.17 2.26 -11.36
N ASP A 227 -7.20 3.34 -10.56
CA ASP A 227 -6.02 3.78 -9.79
C ASP A 227 -5.55 2.72 -8.78
N ILE A 228 -6.49 2.00 -8.17
CA ILE A 228 -6.18 0.97 -7.18
C ILE A 228 -5.62 -0.26 -7.88
N TYR A 229 -6.15 -0.65 -9.04
CA TYR A 229 -5.54 -1.68 -9.88
C TYR A 229 -4.12 -1.29 -10.30
N ALA A 230 -3.90 -0.04 -10.73
CA ALA A 230 -2.59 0.45 -11.15
C ALA A 230 -1.58 0.39 -9.99
N LEU A 231 -1.97 0.84 -8.80
CA LEU A 231 -1.17 0.71 -7.58
C LEU A 231 -0.86 -0.77 -7.28
N GLY A 232 -1.85 -1.65 -7.38
CA GLY A 232 -1.67 -3.08 -7.13
C GLY A 232 -0.71 -3.75 -8.11
N LEU A 233 -0.83 -3.44 -9.40
CA LEU A 233 0.01 -3.98 -10.48
C LEU A 233 1.49 -3.64 -10.31
N GLN A 234 1.80 -2.50 -9.70
CA GLN A 234 3.17 -2.06 -9.43
C GLN A 234 3.71 -2.56 -8.08
N HIS A 235 2.84 -3.04 -7.19
CA HIS A 235 3.23 -3.40 -5.83
C HIS A 235 3.99 -4.74 -5.79
N PRO A 236 5.10 -4.83 -5.03
CA PRO A 236 5.92 -6.05 -4.95
C PRO A 236 5.20 -7.24 -4.31
N SER A 237 4.22 -6.99 -3.42
CA SER A 237 3.40 -8.06 -2.81
C SER A 237 2.31 -8.62 -3.73
N LEU A 238 2.20 -8.17 -4.99
CA LEU A 238 1.24 -8.74 -5.94
C LEU A 238 1.71 -10.13 -6.41
N HIS A 239 0.90 -11.15 -6.15
CA HIS A 239 1.17 -12.52 -6.55
C HIS A 239 0.33 -12.95 -7.75
N LYS A 240 -0.98 -12.71 -7.75
CA LYS A 240 -1.90 -13.22 -8.77
C LYS A 240 -2.83 -12.14 -9.32
N VAL A 241 -3.15 -12.24 -10.61
CA VAL A 241 -4.20 -11.45 -11.28
C VAL A 241 -5.21 -12.43 -11.85
N VAL A 242 -6.48 -12.30 -11.46
CA VAL A 242 -7.61 -13.10 -11.93
C VAL A 242 -8.54 -12.20 -12.73
N LEU A 243 -8.79 -12.54 -13.99
CA LEU A 243 -9.58 -11.74 -14.91
C LEU A 243 -10.75 -12.54 -15.45
N THR A 244 -11.96 -12.09 -15.18
CA THR A 244 -13.15 -12.47 -15.96
C THR A 244 -13.11 -11.69 -17.28
N ARG A 245 -13.08 -12.39 -18.41
CA ARG A 245 -13.11 -11.81 -19.76
C ARG A 245 -14.51 -11.96 -20.32
N LEU A 246 -15.17 -10.84 -20.60
CA LEU A 246 -16.50 -10.80 -21.22
C LEU A 246 -16.32 -10.63 -22.73
N ASP A 247 -16.90 -11.54 -23.50
CA ASP A 247 -16.84 -11.55 -24.97
C ASP A 247 -17.88 -10.61 -25.59
N LYS A 248 -18.04 -9.42 -25.00
CA LYS A 248 -18.92 -8.35 -25.45
C LYS A 248 -18.33 -7.00 -25.04
N ALA A 249 -18.39 -6.00 -25.92
CA ALA A 249 -18.04 -4.63 -25.59
C ALA A 249 -19.17 -3.93 -24.82
N PHE A 250 -18.80 -3.15 -23.82
CA PHE A 250 -19.67 -2.21 -23.13
C PHE A 250 -19.05 -0.82 -23.29
N ASP A 251 -19.87 0.21 -23.53
CA ASP A 251 -19.39 1.59 -23.71
C ASP A 251 -18.94 2.16 -22.35
N CYS A 252 -17.77 1.70 -21.90
CA CYS A 252 -17.14 1.96 -20.60
C CYS A 252 -16.39 3.30 -20.62
N ASP A 253 -16.45 4.03 -19.50
CA ASP A 253 -15.67 5.27 -19.29
C ASP A 253 -14.43 5.04 -18.41
N VAL A 254 -14.36 3.90 -17.72
CA VAL A 254 -13.19 3.46 -16.95
C VAL A 254 -12.67 2.15 -17.51
N HIS A 255 -11.35 2.09 -17.71
CA HIS A 255 -10.66 0.93 -18.27
C HIS A 255 -9.66 0.36 -17.26
N PHE A 256 -9.37 -0.93 -17.37
CA PHE A 256 -8.31 -1.58 -16.63
C PHE A 256 -6.94 -1.05 -17.05
N PRO A 257 -5.99 -0.86 -16.13
CA PRO A 257 -4.66 -0.35 -16.48
C PRO A 257 -3.90 -1.29 -17.42
N THR A 258 -2.96 -0.74 -18.18
CA THR A 258 -2.01 -1.54 -18.96
C THR A 258 -1.17 -2.42 -18.03
N VAL A 259 -0.99 -3.68 -18.43
CA VAL A 259 -0.19 -4.66 -17.68
C VAL A 259 1.02 -5.06 -18.51
N ASP A 260 2.20 -5.06 -17.88
CA ASP A 260 3.39 -5.69 -18.45
C ASP A 260 3.33 -7.20 -18.25
N TRP A 261 2.67 -7.88 -19.20
CA TRP A 261 2.48 -9.33 -19.16
C TRP A 261 3.79 -10.13 -19.21
N ALA A 262 4.93 -9.53 -19.57
CA ALA A 262 6.22 -10.22 -19.53
C ALA A 262 6.61 -10.65 -18.11
N GLN A 263 6.13 -9.92 -17.09
CA GLN A 263 6.35 -10.21 -15.67
C GLN A 263 5.45 -11.31 -15.11
N PHE A 264 4.50 -11.81 -15.90
CA PHE A 264 3.51 -12.77 -15.46
C PHE A 264 3.56 -14.05 -16.30
N GLU A 265 3.14 -15.16 -15.71
CA GLU A 265 2.85 -16.42 -16.37
C GLU A 265 1.36 -16.73 -16.25
N ARG A 266 0.73 -17.12 -17.35
CA ARG A 266 -0.66 -17.55 -17.34
C ARG A 266 -0.76 -18.89 -16.62
N ASN A 267 -1.73 -19.03 -15.71
CA ASN A 267 -2.03 -20.28 -15.04
C ASN A 267 -3.41 -20.78 -15.43
N ASP A 268 -3.56 -22.09 -15.26
CA ASP A 268 -4.78 -22.84 -15.53
C ASP A 268 -5.53 -23.15 -14.22
N ASP A 269 -5.29 -22.37 -13.15
CA ASP A 269 -5.89 -22.58 -11.82
C ASP A 269 -7.44 -22.57 -11.82
N PHE A 270 -8.02 -21.91 -12.82
CA PHE A 270 -9.47 -21.85 -13.04
C PHE A 270 -9.90 -22.63 -14.29
N ASN A 271 -8.96 -23.30 -14.97
CA ASN A 271 -9.21 -24.15 -16.12
C ASN A 271 -9.47 -25.58 -15.65
N GLY A 272 -10.70 -25.83 -15.18
CA GLY A 272 -11.39 -27.02 -15.65
C GLY A 272 -11.61 -26.91 -17.17
N PRO A 273 -11.92 -28.00 -17.89
CA PRO A 273 -12.04 -27.97 -19.34
C PRO A 273 -13.14 -26.97 -19.75
N GLU A 274 -12.74 -25.84 -20.33
CA GLU A 274 -13.60 -24.90 -21.08
C GLU A 274 -15.00 -24.62 -20.48
N GLU A 275 -15.10 -24.18 -19.22
CA GLU A 275 -16.33 -23.54 -18.73
C GLU A 275 -16.43 -22.11 -19.29
N VAL A 276 -16.60 -22.02 -20.60
CA VAL A 276 -17.15 -20.83 -21.23
C VAL A 276 -18.57 -20.69 -20.70
N HIS A 277 -18.83 -19.67 -19.90
CA HIS A 277 -20.14 -19.40 -19.34
C HIS A 277 -20.90 -18.50 -20.29
N GLU A 278 -22.20 -18.75 -20.47
CA GLU A 278 -23.09 -17.83 -21.16
C GLU A 278 -24.19 -17.39 -20.22
N GLU A 279 -24.26 -16.09 -19.94
CA GLU A 279 -25.31 -15.51 -19.12
C GLU A 279 -25.86 -14.27 -19.81
N ARG A 280 -27.19 -14.24 -20.05
CA ARG A 280 -27.91 -13.09 -20.63
C ARG A 280 -27.32 -12.62 -21.97
N GLY A 281 -26.89 -13.56 -22.81
CA GLY A 281 -26.29 -13.27 -24.11
C GLY A 281 -24.91 -12.61 -24.01
N VAL A 282 -24.22 -12.82 -22.90
CA VAL A 282 -22.81 -12.46 -22.71
C VAL A 282 -22.05 -13.73 -22.38
N THR A 283 -21.14 -14.09 -23.27
CA THR A 283 -20.18 -15.16 -23.04
C THR A 283 -19.02 -14.64 -22.21
N TRP A 284 -18.54 -15.42 -21.23
CA TRP A 284 -17.40 -15.05 -20.43
C TRP A 284 -16.59 -16.24 -19.95
N HIS A 285 -15.31 -16.01 -19.69
CA HIS A 285 -14.39 -17.02 -19.18
C HIS A 285 -13.39 -16.38 -18.22
N VAL A 286 -12.76 -17.19 -17.37
CA VAL A 286 -11.78 -16.71 -16.39
C VAL A 286 -10.36 -17.04 -16.86
N THR A 287 -9.45 -16.09 -16.70
CA THR A 287 -8.02 -16.28 -16.92
C THR A 287 -7.25 -15.84 -15.68
N SER A 288 -6.24 -16.60 -15.26
CA SER A 288 -5.37 -16.21 -14.15
C SER A 288 -3.91 -16.11 -14.56
N TYR A 289 -3.19 -15.23 -13.87
CA TYR A 289 -1.78 -14.94 -14.12
C TYR A 289 -1.06 -14.83 -12.78
N THR A 290 0.10 -15.46 -12.65
CA THR A 290 0.95 -15.38 -11.46
C THR A 290 2.19 -14.58 -11.82
N ARG A 291 2.62 -13.70 -10.92
CA ARG A 291 3.85 -12.92 -11.10
C ARG A 291 5.04 -13.87 -11.04
N LYS A 292 5.89 -13.84 -12.07
CA LYS A 292 7.13 -14.61 -12.11
C LYS A 292 8.02 -14.21 -10.93
N LYS A 293 8.57 -15.19 -10.21
CA LYS A 293 9.60 -14.92 -9.21
C LYS A 293 10.84 -14.41 -9.95
N GLY A 294 11.36 -13.25 -9.57
CA GLY A 294 12.52 -12.67 -10.23
C GLY A 294 13.70 -13.64 -10.19
N GLU A 295 14.16 -14.10 -11.35
CA GLU A 295 15.44 -14.79 -11.48
C GLU A 295 16.54 -13.82 -11.07
N THR A 296 17.07 -13.98 -9.87
CA THR A 296 18.32 -13.32 -9.51
C THR A 296 19.41 -14.06 -10.27
N LYS A 297 19.75 -13.60 -11.48
CA LYS A 297 20.95 -14.05 -12.17
C LYS A 297 22.14 -13.64 -11.31
N GLN A 298 22.61 -14.55 -10.46
CA GLN A 298 23.96 -14.47 -9.92
C GLN A 298 24.88 -14.52 -11.13
N ALA A 299 25.49 -13.39 -11.48
CA ALA A 299 26.59 -13.37 -12.41
C ALA A 299 27.72 -14.17 -11.73
N GLU A 300 27.94 -15.40 -12.19
CA GLU A 300 29.15 -16.16 -11.93
C GLU A 300 30.34 -15.34 -12.45
N GLU A 301 31.05 -14.66 -11.56
CA GLU A 301 32.43 -14.27 -11.82
C GLU A 301 33.25 -15.56 -11.88
N LYS A 302 33.49 -16.02 -13.11
CA LYS A 302 34.45 -17.09 -13.43
C LYS A 302 35.88 -16.59 -13.14
N PRO A 303 36.79 -17.54 -12.82
CA PRO A 303 37.81 -17.44 -11.78
C PRO A 303 39.01 -16.57 -12.09
#